data_AF-A0A920R2M9-F1
#
_entry.id   AF-A0A920R2M9-F1
#
_cell.length_a   1.000
_cell.length_b   1.000
_cell.length_c   1.000
_cell.angle_alpha   90.00
_cell.angle_beta   90.00
_cell.angle_gamma   90.00
#
_symmetry.space_group_name_H-M   'P 1'
#
loop_
_entity.id
_entity.type
_entity.pdbx_description
1 polymer ?
#
loop_
_entity_poly.entity_id
_entity_poly.type
_entity_poly.pdbx_seq_one_letter_code
_entity_poly.pdbx_strand_id
1 'polypeptide(L)'
;MGIKNHAGEADSVSFLNMHPGLFLDRSARVYPDKVAVVYGEKQYTYQEFDERVSRLAGALVQSGVSAGDRVAYWFLILHRCWKGIMAQ
;
A
#
# COMPACT_ATOMS: atom_id res chain seq x y z
N MET A 1 8.42 8.34 40.65
CA MET A 1 7.64 9.24 39.78
C MET A 1 7.09 8.41 38.63
N GLY A 2 6.03 7.63 38.88
CA GLY A 2 5.43 6.75 37.87
C GLY A 2 4.47 7.55 37.02
N ILE A 3 4.69 7.59 35.71
CA ILE A 3 3.77 8.22 34.77
C ILE A 3 2.54 7.32 34.68
N LYS A 4 1.49 7.72 35.40
CA LYS A 4 0.15 7.14 35.26
C LYS A 4 -0.42 7.69 33.96
N ASN A 5 -0.43 6.89 32.91
CA ASN A 5 -1.18 7.23 31.71
C ASN A 5 -2.67 7.13 32.06
N HIS A 6 -3.33 8.28 32.06
CA HIS A 6 -4.78 8.40 32.19
C HIS A 6 -5.42 7.68 31.01
N ALA A 7 -5.97 6.50 31.28
CA ALA A 7 -6.94 5.85 30.42
C ALA A 7 -8.25 6.64 30.51
N GLY A 8 -8.59 7.39 29.47
CA GLY A 8 -9.85 8.09 29.33
C GLY A 8 -9.93 8.77 27.97
N GLU A 9 -10.98 8.44 27.21
CA GLU A 9 -11.42 9.10 25.98
C GLU A 9 -10.66 8.76 24.67
N ALA A 10 -10.85 7.55 24.16
CA ALA A 10 -10.67 7.24 22.74
C ALA A 10 -11.71 6.23 22.26
N ASP A 11 -12.99 6.48 22.58
CA ASP A 11 -14.11 5.60 22.24
C ASP A 11 -15.00 6.23 21.16
N SER A 12 -14.50 6.23 19.91
CA SER A 12 -15.34 6.26 18.69
C SER A 12 -14.55 6.14 17.38
N VAL A 13 -13.22 6.04 17.40
CA VAL A 13 -12.46 5.65 16.21
C VAL A 13 -12.25 4.15 16.30
N SER A 14 -12.96 3.38 15.48
CA SER A 14 -12.79 1.92 15.43
C SER A 14 -11.34 1.60 15.03
N PHE A 15 -10.47 1.35 16.01
CA PHE A 15 -9.14 0.76 15.83
C PHE A 15 -9.26 -0.74 15.49
N LEU A 16 -10.22 -1.12 14.66
CA LEU A 16 -10.08 -2.38 13.94
C LEU A 16 -8.69 -2.33 13.30
N ASN A 17 -7.88 -3.36 13.49
CA ASN A 17 -6.53 -3.48 12.93
C ASN A 17 -6.56 -3.18 11.42
N MET A 18 -6.43 -1.90 11.07
CA MET A 18 -6.66 -1.41 9.72
C MET A 18 -5.33 -1.49 9.00
N HIS A 19 -5.09 -2.65 8.39
CA HIS A 19 -3.97 -2.85 7.49
C HIS A 19 -4.35 -2.39 6.07
N PRO A 20 -3.43 -1.86 5.26
CA PRO A 20 -3.70 -1.35 3.91
C PRO A 20 -4.55 -2.27 3.01
N GLY A 21 -4.35 -3.59 3.11
CA GLY A 21 -5.16 -4.57 2.37
C GLY A 21 -6.64 -4.54 2.74
N LEU A 22 -6.98 -4.44 4.03
CA LEU A 22 -8.37 -4.36 4.49
C LEU A 22 -9.02 -3.02 4.10
N PHE A 23 -8.24 -1.94 4.10
CA PHE A 23 -8.71 -0.64 3.61
C PHE A 23 -9.05 -0.69 2.12
N LEU A 24 -8.19 -1.34 1.31
CA LEU A 24 -8.41 -1.50 -0.12
C LEU A 24 -9.65 -2.34 -0.42
N ASP A 25 -9.78 -3.53 0.19
CA ASP A 25 -10.93 -4.41 0.01
C ASP A 25 -12.25 -3.71 0.38
N ARG A 26 -12.27 -2.98 1.52
CA ARG A 26 -13.44 -2.18 1.90
C ARG A 26 -13.75 -1.08 0.90
N SER A 27 -12.72 -0.35 0.45
CA SER A 27 -12.92 0.77 -0.47
C SER A 27 -13.41 0.29 -1.85
N ALA A 28 -12.91 -0.85 -2.33
CA ALA A 28 -13.38 -1.47 -3.57
C ALA A 28 -14.83 -1.96 -3.49
N ARG A 29 -15.29 -2.43 -2.33
CA ARG A 29 -16.68 -2.83 -2.13
C ARG A 29 -17.64 -1.66 -2.00
N VAL A 30 -17.24 -0.59 -1.31
CA VAL A 30 -18.12 0.55 -1.02
C VAL A 30 -18.12 1.57 -2.16
N TYR A 31 -16.98 1.76 -2.84
CA TYR A 31 -16.80 2.78 -3.88
C TYR A 31 -16.08 2.21 -5.12
N PRO A 32 -16.64 1.16 -5.77
CA PRO A 32 -15.96 0.43 -6.85
C PRO A 32 -15.51 1.33 -8.01
N ASP A 33 -16.38 2.26 -8.44
CA ASP A 33 -16.17 3.13 -9.61
C ASP A 33 -15.34 4.38 -9.29
N LYS A 34 -15.01 4.63 -8.02
CA LYS A 34 -14.27 5.83 -7.62
C LYS A 34 -12.79 5.65 -7.94
N VAL A 35 -12.17 6.69 -8.50
CA VAL A 35 -10.73 6.70 -8.82
C VAL A 35 -9.91 6.57 -7.54
N ALA A 36 -9.08 5.53 -7.47
CA ALA A 36 -8.21 5.20 -6.34
C ALA A 36 -6.76 5.64 -6.56
N VAL A 37 -6.25 5.48 -7.78
CA VAL A 37 -4.85 5.76 -8.14
C VAL A 37 -4.80 6.54 -9.44
N VAL A 38 -3.99 7.60 -9.46
CA VAL A 38 -3.66 8.37 -10.67
C VAL A 38 -2.15 8.33 -10.86
N TYR A 39 -1.69 7.82 -12.01
CA TYR A 39 -0.29 7.74 -12.39
C TYR A 39 -0.09 8.27 -13.82
N GLY A 40 0.33 9.54 -13.91
CA GLY A 40 0.37 10.25 -15.20
C GLY A 40 -1.03 10.31 -15.81
N GLU A 41 -1.17 9.82 -17.04
CA GLU A 41 -2.45 9.73 -17.74
C GLU A 41 -3.30 8.52 -17.32
N LYS A 42 -2.71 7.55 -16.61
CA LYS A 42 -3.43 6.34 -16.20
C LYS A 42 -4.19 6.59 -14.91
N GLN A 43 -5.46 6.26 -14.91
CA GLN A 43 -6.30 6.27 -13.72
C GLN A 43 -6.84 4.86 -13.51
N TYR A 44 -6.93 4.45 -12.24
CA TYR A 44 -7.54 3.19 -11.86
C TYR A 44 -8.63 3.43 -10.82
N THR A 45 -9.78 2.79 -11.00
CA THR A 45 -10.84 2.75 -9.99
C THR A 45 -10.41 1.86 -8.81
N TYR A 46 -11.13 1.93 -7.69
CA TYR A 46 -10.86 1.04 -6.56
C TYR A 46 -11.04 -0.43 -6.93
N GLN A 47 -12.02 -0.75 -7.77
CA GLN A 47 -12.21 -2.12 -8.26
C GLN A 47 -11.01 -2.58 -9.10
N GLU A 48 -10.61 -1.79 -10.10
CA GLU A 48 -9.48 -2.13 -10.97
C GLU A 48 -8.17 -2.24 -10.19
N PHE A 49 -7.99 -1.37 -9.19
CA PHE A 49 -6.81 -1.40 -8.34
C PHE A 49 -6.77 -2.65 -7.46
N ASP A 50 -7.89 -3.02 -6.83
CA ASP A 50 -8.00 -4.24 -6.02
C ASP A 50 -7.75 -5.52 -6.84
N GLU A 51 -8.32 -5.61 -8.03
CA GLU A 51 -8.10 -6.75 -8.93
C GLU A 51 -6.62 -6.92 -9.29
N ARG A 52 -5.91 -5.82 -9.52
CA ARG A 52 -4.48 -5.84 -9.84
C ARG A 52 -3.64 -6.24 -8.63
N VAL A 53 -3.97 -5.73 -7.44
CA VAL A 53 -3.28 -6.08 -6.19
C VAL A 53 -3.49 -7.55 -5.87
N SER A 54 -4.73 -8.05 -5.96
CA SER A 54 -5.06 -9.46 -5.75
C SER A 54 -4.34 -10.38 -6.73
N ARG A 55 -4.22 -9.98 -8.00
CA ARG A 55 -3.44 -10.75 -8.99
C ARG A 55 -1.96 -10.82 -8.65
N LEU A 56 -1.36 -9.70 -8.24
CA LEU A 56 0.04 -9.65 -7.81
C LEU A 56 0.26 -10.49 -6.54
N ALA A 57 -0.62 -10.36 -5.55
CA ALA A 57 -0.57 -11.14 -4.32
C ALA A 57 -0.66 -12.65 -4.61
N GLY A 58 -1.57 -13.07 -5.50
CA GLY A 58 -1.68 -14.46 -5.95
C GLY A 58 -0.40 -14.97 -6.61
N ALA A 59 0.25 -14.15 -7.46
CA ALA A 59 1.52 -14.51 -8.09
C ALA A 59 2.67 -14.64 -7.08
N LEU A 60 2.71 -13.77 -6.06
CA LEU A 60 3.70 -13.86 -4.99
C LEU A 60 3.52 -15.14 -4.16
N VAL A 61 2.28 -15.48 -3.80
CA VAL A 61 1.96 -16.74 -3.10
C VAL A 61 2.37 -17.95 -3.95
N GLN A 62 2.08 -17.93 -5.25
CA GLN A 62 2.51 -19.00 -6.18
C GLN A 62 4.04 -19.08 -6.31
N SER A 63 4.75 -17.98 -6.08
CA SER A 63 6.22 -17.93 -6.07
C SER A 63 6.82 -18.38 -4.73
N GLY A 64 5.99 -18.82 -3.77
CA GLY A 64 6.42 -19.35 -2.47
C GLY A 64 6.48 -18.32 -1.33
N VAL A 65 6.04 -17.07 -1.57
CA VAL A 65 6.05 -16.03 -0.53
C VAL A 65 5.02 -16.35 0.56
N SER A 66 5.48 -16.30 1.80
CA SER A 66 4.71 -16.59 3.02
C SER A 66 4.70 -15.41 4.00
N ALA A 67 3.84 -15.48 5.01
CA ALA A 67 3.79 -14.47 6.06
C ALA A 67 5.15 -14.36 6.78
N GLY A 68 5.70 -13.15 6.85
CA GLY A 68 7.03 -12.88 7.41
C GLY A 68 8.14 -12.75 6.37
N ASP A 69 7.88 -13.12 5.11
CA ASP A 69 8.84 -12.96 4.02
C ASP A 69 8.96 -11.50 3.56
N ARG A 70 10.14 -11.17 3.04
CA ARG A 70 10.48 -9.82 2.56
C ARG A 70 10.45 -9.81 1.04
N VAL A 71 9.57 -9.00 0.46
CA VAL A 71 9.49 -8.78 -0.99
C VAL A 71 10.23 -7.49 -1.33
N ALA A 72 11.25 -7.57 -2.18
CA ALA A 72 11.99 -6.40 -2.66
C ALA A 72 11.30 -5.80 -3.89
N TYR A 73 11.12 -4.48 -3.89
CA TYR A 73 10.71 -3.71 -5.07
C TYR A 73 11.85 -2.79 -5.48
N TRP A 74 12.39 -3.02 -6.67
CA TRP A 74 13.45 -2.20 -7.24
C TRP A 74 12.84 -1.10 -8.11
N PHE A 75 12.88 0.13 -7.63
CA PHE A 75 12.46 1.30 -8.41
C PHE A 75 13.68 2.08 -8.88
N LEU A 76 13.84 2.19 -10.20
CA LEU A 76 14.92 2.98 -10.79
C LEU A 76 14.56 4.47 -10.75
N ILE A 77 14.82 5.15 -9.62
CA ILE A 77 14.72 6.62 -9.54
C ILE A 77 15.91 7.33 -10.18
N LEU A 78 17.02 6.64 -10.50
CA LEU A 78 18.29 7.29 -10.84
C LEU A 78 18.90 6.86 -12.19
N HIS A 79 18.23 7.15 -13.30
CA HIS A 79 18.94 7.22 -14.60
C HIS A 79 19.43 8.64 -14.95
N ARG A 80 19.13 9.67 -14.14
CA ARG A 80 19.49 11.07 -14.44
C ARG A 80 20.61 11.66 -13.59
N CYS A 81 20.89 11.18 -12.37
CA CYS A 81 21.94 11.79 -11.53
C CYS A 81 23.36 11.31 -11.87
N TRP A 82 23.55 10.09 -12.37
CA TRP A 82 24.91 9.55 -12.54
C TRP A 82 25.67 10.18 -13.71
N LYS A 83 24.99 10.60 -14.78
CA LYS A 83 25.66 11.23 -15.94
C LYS A 83 26.33 12.57 -15.62
N GLY A 84 25.98 13.22 -14.51
CA GLY A 84 26.60 14.48 -14.09
C GLY A 84 27.93 14.32 -13.33
N ILE A 85 28.22 13.14 -12.76
CA ILE A 85 29.38 12.93 -11.88
C ILE A 85 30.59 12.37 -12.63
N MET A 86 30.38 11.71 -13.79
CA MET A 86 31.47 11.15 -14.61
C MET A 86 31.98 12.11 -15.71
N ALA A 87 31.54 13.38 -15.69
CA ALA A 87 31.89 14.40 -16.69
C ALA A 87 32.73 15.56 -16.12
N GLN A 88 33.37 15.37 -14.96
CA GLN A 88 34.29 16.33 -14.34
C GLN A 88 35.66 15.69 -14.11
#